data_AF-A0A1S3YQD9-F1
#
_entry.id   AF-A0A1S3YQD9-F1
#
_cell.length_a   1.000
_cell.length_b   1.000
_cell.length_c   1.000
_cell.angle_alpha   90.00
_cell.angle_beta   90.00
_cell.angle_gamma   90.00
#
_symmetry.space_group_name_H-M   'P 1'
#
loop_
_entity.id
_entity.type
_entity.pdbx_description
1 polymer ?
#
loop_
_entity_poly.entity_id
_entity_poly.type
_entity_poly.pdbx_seq_one_letter_code
_entity_poly.pdbx_strand_id
1 'polypeptide(L)'
;MLCFITRFQKIDPNVPAQLLEYDKRFEQHGSEFTFYDYNQPEDLPSSLKRSYPIIVADPPYLSRECLEKVAQTISFLMRPGPPYLLLLTGEVQMDRATELLGLRPCVFRPHHSSKLGNEFRLFTNYDPGTRLGGWEQA
;
A
#
# COMPACT_ATOMS: atom_id res chain seq x y z
N MET A 1 4.05 9.45 -3.17
CA MET A 1 3.74 8.41 -4.16
C MET A 1 2.99 7.36 -3.40
N LEU A 2 1.67 7.48 -3.29
CA LEU A 2 0.82 6.47 -2.64
C LEU A 2 0.19 5.54 -3.68
N CYS A 3 0.04 4.28 -3.28
CA CYS A 3 -0.88 3.27 -3.81
C CYS A 3 -0.94 3.16 -5.34
N PHE A 4 -0.07 2.35 -5.94
CA PHE A 4 -0.29 1.90 -7.32
C PHE A 4 -1.54 1.03 -7.40
N ILE A 5 -2.65 1.60 -7.90
CA ILE A 5 -3.64 0.84 -8.69
C ILE A 5 -3.69 1.31 -10.15
N THR A 6 -2.67 2.01 -10.64
CA THR A 6 -2.59 2.38 -12.08
C THR A 6 -2.03 1.27 -12.96
N ARG A 7 -1.42 0.22 -12.38
CA ARG A 7 -0.88 -0.92 -13.13
C ARG A 7 -1.78 -2.16 -13.16
N PHE A 8 -2.68 -2.34 -12.19
CA PHE A 8 -3.63 -3.46 -12.23
C PHE A 8 -4.62 -3.31 -13.39
N GLN A 9 -5.16 -2.11 -13.64
CA GLN A 9 -6.03 -1.87 -14.80
C GLN A 9 -5.36 -2.16 -16.15
N LYS A 10 -4.03 -2.08 -16.24
CA LYS A 10 -3.28 -2.47 -17.45
C LYS A 10 -3.08 -3.98 -17.58
N ILE A 11 -3.07 -4.71 -16.46
CA ILE A 11 -2.91 -6.17 -16.41
C ILE A 11 -4.27 -6.85 -16.59
N ASP A 12 -5.31 -6.34 -15.92
CA ASP A 12 -6.70 -6.75 -16.10
C ASP A 12 -7.62 -5.52 -15.89
N PRO A 13 -8.15 -4.93 -16.97
CA PRO A 13 -9.03 -3.77 -16.89
C PRO A 13 -10.38 -4.07 -16.24
N ASN A 14 -10.73 -5.34 -16.02
CA ASN A 14 -12.00 -5.73 -15.40
C ASN A 14 -11.92 -5.76 -13.88
N VAL A 15 -10.74 -5.62 -13.29
CA VAL A 15 -10.57 -5.60 -11.82
C VAL A 15 -10.84 -4.18 -11.33
N PRO A 16 -11.93 -3.94 -10.56
CA PRO A 16 -12.25 -2.61 -10.06
C PRO A 16 -11.16 -2.11 -9.10
N ALA A 17 -10.83 -0.83 -9.21
CA ALA A 17 -9.73 -0.21 -8.53
C ALA A 17 -10.10 1.21 -8.08
N GLN A 18 -9.68 1.59 -6.86
CA GLN A 18 -9.79 2.95 -6.38
C GLN A 18 -8.40 3.50 -6.04
N LEU A 19 -7.94 4.48 -6.79
CA LEU A 19 -6.70 5.19 -6.56
C LEU A 19 -6.91 6.29 -5.51
N LEU A 20 -6.16 6.22 -4.40
CA LEU A 20 -6.06 7.28 -3.40
C LEU A 20 -4.72 7.97 -3.58
N GLU A 21 -4.72 9.23 -4.05
CA GLU A 21 -3.46 9.96 -4.23
C GLU A 21 -3.60 11.47 -3.99
N TYR A 22 -2.52 12.08 -3.52
CA TYR A 22 -2.44 13.52 -3.26
C TYR A 22 -2.30 14.34 -4.55
N ASP A 23 -1.67 13.77 -5.57
CA ASP A 23 -1.44 14.44 -6.84
C ASP A 23 -2.72 14.48 -7.69
N LYS A 24 -3.31 15.67 -7.79
CA LYS A 24 -4.54 15.92 -8.55
C LYS A 24 -4.42 15.66 -10.05
N ARG A 25 -3.23 15.47 -10.61
CA ARG A 25 -3.07 15.06 -12.01
C ARG A 25 -3.74 13.70 -12.30
N PHE A 26 -3.98 12.88 -11.27
CA PHE A 26 -4.70 11.62 -11.40
C PHE A 26 -6.24 11.78 -11.41
N GLU A 27 -6.79 12.99 -11.25
CA GLU A 27 -8.23 13.27 -11.38
C GLU A 27 -8.79 12.85 -12.76
N GLN A 28 -7.93 12.73 -13.78
CA GLN A 28 -8.29 12.18 -15.10
C GLN A 28 -8.89 10.77 -15.05
N HIS A 29 -8.67 10.00 -13.97
CA HIS A 29 -9.26 8.67 -13.76
C HIS A 29 -10.73 8.73 -13.26
N GLY A 30 -11.30 9.92 -13.07
CA GLY A 30 -12.72 10.08 -12.75
C GLY A 30 -13.12 9.40 -11.45
N SER A 31 -14.16 8.56 -11.48
CA SER A 31 -14.69 7.87 -10.29
C SER A 31 -13.70 6.89 -9.66
N GLU A 32 -12.68 6.45 -10.41
CA GLU A 32 -11.64 5.54 -9.91
C GLU A 32 -10.53 6.29 -9.17
N PHE A 33 -10.64 7.62 -9.01
CA PHE A 33 -9.74 8.45 -8.22
C PHE A 33 -10.43 9.08 -7.02
N THR A 34 -9.73 9.10 -5.88
CA THR A 34 -10.09 9.84 -4.67
C THR A 34 -8.88 10.65 -4.25
N PHE A 35 -9.02 11.97 -4.14
CA PHE A 35 -7.98 12.82 -3.56
C PHE A 35 -7.73 12.39 -2.12
N TYR A 36 -6.45 12.17 -1.78
CA TYR A 36 -6.06 11.67 -0.47
C TYR A 36 -4.83 12.40 0.06
N ASP A 37 -4.95 13.01 1.23
CA ASP A 37 -3.83 13.55 2.01
C ASP A 37 -3.56 12.63 3.19
N TYR A 38 -2.38 12.00 3.22
CA TYR A 38 -2.00 11.11 4.33
C TYR A 38 -1.94 11.81 5.69
N ASN A 39 -1.86 13.15 5.72
CA ASN A 39 -1.96 13.92 6.97
C ASN A 39 -3.36 13.89 7.57
N GLN A 40 -4.38 13.57 6.76
CA GLN A 40 -5.78 13.43 7.15
C GLN A 40 -6.27 12.00 6.81
N PRO A 41 -5.76 10.97 7.50
CA PRO A 41 -5.91 9.56 7.11
C PRO A 41 -7.36 9.06 7.05
N GLU A 42 -8.27 9.71 7.78
CA GLU A 42 -9.70 9.38 7.81
C GLU A 42 -10.58 10.38 7.04
N ASP A 43 -10.01 11.43 6.42
CA ASP A 43 -10.74 12.37 5.57
C ASP A 43 -10.95 11.77 4.18
N LEU A 44 -11.72 10.69 4.16
CA LEU A 44 -12.06 9.88 3.00
C LEU A 44 -13.58 9.69 2.90
N PRO A 45 -14.13 9.55 1.68
CA PRO A 45 -15.55 9.29 1.51
C PRO A 45 -15.99 8.05 2.30
N SER A 46 -17.14 8.14 2.98
CA SER A 46 -17.68 7.04 3.78
C SER A 46 -17.99 5.78 2.96
N SER A 47 -18.19 5.91 1.66
CA SER A 47 -18.34 4.78 0.71
C SER A 47 -17.11 3.88 0.64
N LEU A 48 -15.92 4.41 0.96
CA LEU A 48 -14.67 3.64 0.95
C LEU A 48 -14.44 2.85 2.24
N LYS A 49 -15.18 3.20 3.30
CA LYS A 49 -14.98 2.64 4.64
C LYS A 49 -15.32 1.16 4.64
N ARG A 50 -14.35 0.35 5.08
CA ARG A 50 -14.49 -1.11 5.22
C ARG A 50 -14.92 -1.84 3.94
N SER A 51 -14.49 -1.35 2.79
CA SER A 51 -14.92 -1.86 1.48
C SER A 51 -13.88 -2.73 0.78
N TYR A 52 -12.62 -2.72 1.24
CA TYR A 52 -11.50 -3.28 0.46
C TYR A 52 -10.99 -4.63 0.98
N PRO A 53 -10.98 -5.69 0.15
CA PRO A 53 -10.38 -6.98 0.48
C PRO A 53 -8.88 -7.03 0.23
N ILE A 54 -8.36 -6.16 -0.64
CA ILE A 54 -6.95 -6.07 -1.02
C ILE A 54 -6.54 -4.60 -0.90
N ILE A 55 -5.42 -4.33 -0.24
CA ILE A 55 -4.86 -3.00 -0.11
C ILE A 55 -3.38 -3.06 -0.48
N VAL A 56 -2.96 -2.17 -1.36
CA VAL A 56 -1.55 -1.96 -1.71
C VAL A 56 -1.16 -0.57 -1.22
N ALA A 57 -0.07 -0.43 -0.49
CA ALA A 57 0.37 0.86 0.05
C ALA A 57 1.83 1.12 -0.31
N ASP A 58 2.15 2.36 -0.61
CA ASP A 58 3.51 2.85 -0.84
C ASP A 58 3.62 4.21 -0.12
N PRO A 59 4.05 4.28 1.15
CA PRO A 59 4.06 5.54 1.88
C PRO A 59 5.06 6.54 1.31
N PRO A 60 4.76 7.85 1.26
CA PRO A 60 5.63 8.85 0.65
C PRO A 60 6.93 9.10 1.44
N TYR A 61 6.98 8.71 2.72
CA TYR A 61 8.11 8.98 3.60
C TYR A 61 8.48 7.76 4.46
N LEU A 62 9.76 7.68 4.83
CA LEU A 62 10.30 6.62 5.71
C LEU A 62 10.29 7.02 7.19
N SER A 63 9.33 7.86 7.59
CA SER A 63 9.15 8.26 8.98
C SER A 63 8.16 7.34 9.70
N ARG A 64 8.29 7.26 11.03
CA ARG A 64 7.33 6.52 11.88
C ARG A 64 5.93 7.08 11.74
N GLU A 65 5.79 8.41 11.89
CA GLU A 65 4.52 9.12 11.79
C GLU A 65 3.81 8.84 10.45
N CYS A 66 4.54 8.82 9.34
CA CYS A 66 3.96 8.53 8.03
C CYS A 66 3.36 7.12 7.99
N LEU A 67 4.07 6.11 8.50
CA LEU A 67 3.58 4.75 8.52
C LEU A 67 2.41 4.55 9.49
N GLU A 68 2.41 5.24 10.64
CA GLU A 68 1.29 5.24 11.59
C GLU A 68 0.01 5.83 10.97
N LYS A 69 0.10 6.97 10.27
CA LYS A 69 -1.05 7.54 9.55
C LYS A 69 -1.53 6.64 8.42
N VAL A 70 -0.61 6.04 7.65
CA VAL A 70 -0.99 5.05 6.62
C VAL A 70 -1.68 3.83 7.23
N ALA A 71 -1.25 3.36 8.41
CA ALA A 71 -1.91 2.27 9.12
C ALA A 71 -3.35 2.64 9.57
N GLN A 72 -3.59 3.90 9.94
CA GLN A 72 -4.95 4.41 10.22
C GLN A 72 -5.82 4.36 8.97
N THR A 73 -5.32 4.83 7.82
CA THR A 73 -6.02 4.75 6.53
C THR A 73 -6.32 3.30 6.13
N ILE A 74 -5.35 2.40 6.27
CA ILE A 74 -5.54 0.97 5.99
C ILE A 74 -6.66 0.39 6.87
N SER A 75 -6.70 0.76 8.15
CA SER A 75 -7.75 0.36 9.09
C SER A 75 -9.13 0.91 8.73
N PHE A 76 -9.19 2.13 8.17
CA PHE A 76 -10.42 2.71 7.65
C PHE A 76 -10.95 1.94 6.43
N LEU A 77 -10.06 1.54 5.52
CA LEU A 77 -10.40 0.91 4.23
C LEU A 77 -10.70 -0.59 4.34
N MET A 78 -10.01 -1.32 5.23
CA MET A 78 -10.10 -2.78 5.28
C MET A 78 -11.50 -3.28 5.64
N ARG A 79 -12.03 -4.21 4.85
CA ARG A 79 -13.28 -4.92 5.21
C ARG A 79 -13.11 -5.74 6.50
N PRO A 80 -14.18 -6.11 7.21
CA PRO A 80 -14.10 -7.04 8.33
C PRO A 80 -13.45 -8.38 7.92
N GLY A 81 -12.55 -8.90 8.77
CA GLY A 81 -11.71 -10.07 8.48
C GLY A 81 -10.30 -9.69 8.01
N PRO A 82 -9.41 -10.67 7.75
CA PRO A 82 -8.05 -10.37 7.31
C PRO A 82 -8.05 -9.85 5.86
N PRO A 83 -7.61 -8.60 5.60
CA PRO A 83 -7.39 -8.13 4.23
C PRO A 83 -6.13 -8.77 3.64
N TYR A 84 -5.95 -8.75 2.33
CA TYR A 84 -4.64 -8.98 1.71
C TYR A 84 -3.90 -7.64 1.63
N LEU A 85 -2.86 -7.47 2.42
CA LEU A 85 -2.09 -6.23 2.49
C LEU A 85 -0.74 -6.41 1.82
N LEU A 86 -0.38 -5.47 0.97
CA LEU A 86 0.93 -5.32 0.36
C LEU A 86 1.47 -3.92 0.69
N LEU A 87 2.60 -3.83 1.37
CA LEU A 87 3.26 -2.57 1.70
C LEU A 87 4.61 -2.52 1.00
N LEU A 88 4.81 -1.55 0.12
CA LEU A 88 6.11 -1.19 -0.43
C LEU A 88 6.66 -0.04 0.38
N THR A 89 7.82 -0.21 0.98
CA THR A 89 8.48 0.87 1.73
C THR A 89 9.97 0.55 1.90
N GLY A 90 10.71 1.45 2.53
CA GLY A 90 12.13 1.25 2.84
C GLY A 90 12.33 0.16 3.89
N GLU A 91 13.41 -0.61 3.75
CA GLU A 91 13.80 -1.67 4.69
C GLU A 91 13.88 -1.19 6.15
N VAL A 92 14.27 0.08 6.34
CA VAL A 92 14.33 0.76 7.65
C VAL A 92 12.99 0.77 8.40
N GLN A 93 11.88 0.48 7.72
CA GLN A 93 10.52 0.42 8.30
C GLN A 93 10.11 -1.00 8.70
N MET A 94 10.93 -2.03 8.50
CA MET A 94 10.57 -3.44 8.72
C MET A 94 9.95 -3.70 10.10
N ASP A 95 10.62 -3.28 11.17
CA ASP A 95 10.13 -3.51 12.54
C ASP A 95 8.77 -2.84 12.76
N ARG A 96 8.59 -1.62 12.21
CA ARG A 96 7.34 -0.86 12.32
C ARG A 96 6.23 -1.45 11.47
N ALA A 97 6.54 -1.96 10.28
CA ALA A 97 5.57 -2.67 9.44
C ALA A 97 5.09 -3.96 10.12
N THR A 98 5.98 -4.63 10.85
CA THR A 98 5.65 -5.80 11.67
C THR A 98 4.79 -5.40 12.88
N GLU A 99 5.19 -4.37 13.63
CA GLU A 99 4.50 -3.89 14.84
C GLU A 99 3.10 -3.35 14.54
N LEU A 100 2.98 -2.45 13.55
CA LEU A 100 1.74 -1.72 13.28
C LEU A 100 0.73 -2.53 12.46
N LEU A 101 1.21 -3.39 11.56
CA LEU A 101 0.39 -4.01 10.52
C LEU A 101 0.54 -5.55 10.45
N GLY A 102 1.39 -6.15 11.29
CA GLY A 102 1.62 -7.60 11.29
C GLY A 102 2.25 -8.11 9.99
N LEU A 103 2.99 -7.26 9.28
CA LEU A 103 3.55 -7.60 7.97
C LEU A 103 4.91 -8.28 8.07
N ARG A 104 5.23 -9.09 7.07
CA ARG A 104 6.53 -9.75 6.93
C ARG A 104 7.16 -9.43 5.58
N PRO A 105 8.50 -9.28 5.51
CA PRO A 105 9.18 -9.01 4.26
C PRO A 105 9.09 -10.20 3.31
N CYS A 106 8.91 -9.92 2.03
CA CYS A 106 8.94 -10.89 0.94
C CYS A 106 10.34 -10.94 0.32
N VAL A 107 10.71 -12.10 -0.24
CA VAL A 107 11.99 -12.25 -0.97
C VAL A 107 12.06 -11.31 -2.19
N PHE A 108 10.93 -11.01 -2.82
CA PHE A 108 10.86 -10.05 -3.92
C PHE A 108 11.50 -8.69 -3.58
N ARG A 109 12.34 -8.18 -4.49
CA ARG A 109 13.03 -6.88 -4.36
C ARG A 109 12.54 -5.89 -5.43
N PRO A 110 11.84 -4.80 -5.06
CA PRO A 110 11.42 -3.80 -6.02
C PRO A 110 12.63 -3.08 -6.64
N HIS A 111 12.69 -3.09 -7.97
CA HIS A 111 13.75 -2.39 -8.71
C HIS A 111 13.30 -0.98 -9.07
N HIS A 112 14.19 -0.02 -8.84
CA HIS A 112 14.00 1.38 -9.23
C HIS A 112 14.95 1.72 -10.38
N SER A 113 14.48 2.51 -11.35
CA SER A 113 15.29 2.93 -12.50
C SER A 113 16.41 3.92 -12.10
N SER A 114 16.30 4.55 -10.93
CA SER A 114 17.31 5.42 -10.33
C SER A 114 17.84 4.81 -9.03
N LYS A 115 19.08 5.17 -8.66
CA LYS A 115 19.65 4.81 -7.35
C LYS A 115 18.92 5.61 -6.27
N LEU A 116 18.07 4.95 -5.51
CA LEU A 116 17.54 5.49 -4.25
C LEU A 116 18.59 5.30 -3.15
N GLY A 117 18.62 6.23 -2.19
CA GLY A 117 19.54 6.15 -1.05
C GLY A 117 19.18 5.07 -0.03
N ASN A 118 17.99 4.47 -0.14
CA ASN A 118 17.49 3.43 0.76
C ASN A 118 17.11 2.18 -0.05
N GLU A 119 17.32 1.00 0.54
CA GLU A 119 16.77 -0.23 0.00
C GLU A 119 15.27 -0.31 0.27
N PHE A 120 14.51 -0.68 -0.76
CA PHE A 120 13.07 -0.91 -0.64
C PHE A 120 12.78 -2.41 -0.58
N ARG A 121 11.72 -2.75 0.15
CA ARG A 121 11.22 -4.12 0.33
C ARG A 121 9.71 -4.11 0.13
N LEU A 122 9.17 -5.29 -0.19
CA LEU A 122 7.74 -5.55 -0.20
C LEU A 122 7.39 -6.36 1.04
N PHE A 123 6.37 -5.94 1.79
CA PHE A 123 5.88 -6.62 2.98
C PHE A 123 4.43 -7.06 2.79
N THR A 124 4.06 -8.21 3.35
CA THR A 124 2.70 -8.78 3.23
C THR A 124 2.21 -9.42 4.52
N ASN A 125 0.89 -9.54 4.70
CA ASN A 125 0.26 -10.26 5.82
C ASN A 125 -0.22 -11.68 5.43
N TYR A 126 0.14 -12.13 4.24
CA TYR A 126 -0.11 -13.47 3.73
C TYR A 126 1.17 -13.99 3.08
N ASP A 127 1.44 -15.29 3.14
CA ASP A 127 2.57 -15.86 2.40
C ASP A 127 2.23 -15.85 0.90
N PRO A 128 2.96 -15.09 0.07
CA PRO A 128 2.69 -15.02 -1.36
C PRO A 128 3.18 -16.25 -2.13
N GLY A 129 3.83 -17.21 -1.46
CA GLY A 129 4.43 -18.38 -2.07
C GLY A 129 5.37 -18.00 -3.21
N THR A 130 5.41 -18.82 -4.28
CA THR A 130 6.36 -18.62 -5.38
C THR A 130 6.16 -17.35 -6.20
N ARG A 131 5.02 -16.63 -6.08
CA ARG A 131 4.73 -15.43 -6.90
C ARG A 131 5.60 -14.22 -6.53
N LEU A 132 5.93 -14.06 -5.25
CA LEU A 132 6.81 -13.01 -4.72
C LEU A 132 8.01 -13.60 -3.97
N GLY A 133 8.32 -14.88 -4.24
CA GLY A 133 9.42 -15.61 -3.62
C GLY A 133 9.19 -16.04 -2.16
N GLY A 134 7.96 -15.90 -1.66
CA GLY A 134 7.58 -16.20 -0.28
C GLY A 134 8.03 -15.12 0.70
N TRP A 135 7.79 -15.37 1.98
CA TRP A 135 8.42 -14.58 3.04
C TRP A 135 9.91 -14.90 3.15
N GLU A 136 10.68 -13.89 3.54
CA GLU A 136 12.06 -14.10 3.94
C GLU A 136 12.11 -15.01 5.17
N GLN A 137 13.05 -15.95 5.17
CA GLN A 137 13.29 -16.80 6.32
C GLN A 137 14.01 -15.97 7.40
N ALA A 138 13.57 -16.12 8.64
CA ALA A 138 14.15 -15.45 9.80
C ALA A 138 15.52 -16.03 10.17
#